data_AF-A0A8H6T0I6-F1
#
_entry.id   AF-A0A8H6T0I6-F1
#
_cell.length_a   1.000
_cell.length_b   1.000
_cell.length_c   1.000
_cell.angle_alpha   90.00
_cell.angle_beta   90.00
_cell.angle_gamma   90.00
#
_symmetry.space_group_name_H-M   'P 1'
#
loop_
_entity.id
_entity.type
_entity.pdbx_description
1 polymer ?
#
loop_
_entity_poly.entity_id
_entity_poly.type
_entity_poly.pdbx_seq_one_letter_code
_entity_poly.pdbx_strand_id
1 'polypeptide(L)'
;MTRQTAHEHLLRTYENDQKRFQNMLRLTPYCFDVLLHLIQDHPIFSNNSNNAQAPVEQQLAVALYRLGRYGNGASVHDIARIAGCSEGSVENFTKRVFTAIASLHDLS
;
A
#
# COMPACT_ATOMS: atom_id res chain seq x y z
N MET A 1 -8.93 9.06 22.04
CA MET A 1 -9.58 8.16 21.07
C MET A 1 -8.49 7.50 20.25
N THR A 2 -8.27 6.21 20.50
CA THR A 2 -7.01 5.50 20.30
C THR A 2 -6.78 5.14 18.83
N ARG A 3 -5.65 5.60 18.25
CA ARG A 3 -5.12 5.19 16.93
C ARG A 3 -4.82 3.69 16.80
N GLN A 4 -5.08 2.91 17.84
CA GLN A 4 -4.62 1.54 18.02
C GLN A 4 -5.62 0.48 17.51
N THR A 5 -6.90 0.82 17.41
CA THR A 5 -7.96 -0.14 17.05
C THR A 5 -7.99 -0.51 15.57
N ALA A 6 -7.59 0.37 14.64
CA ALA A 6 -7.62 0.06 13.20
C ALA A 6 -6.50 -0.91 12.79
N HIS A 7 -5.28 -0.71 13.31
CA HIS A 7 -4.14 -1.59 13.10
C HIS A 7 -4.39 -2.99 13.66
N GLU A 8 -4.91 -3.11 14.89
CA GLU A 8 -5.24 -4.40 15.50
C GLU A 8 -6.39 -5.12 14.76
N HIS A 9 -7.36 -4.39 14.22
CA HIS A 9 -8.44 -4.96 13.43
C HIS A 9 -7.96 -5.44 12.05
N LEU A 10 -7.06 -4.69 11.41
CA LEU A 10 -6.36 -5.11 10.20
C LEU A 10 -5.53 -6.37 10.45
N LEU A 11 -4.72 -6.39 11.52
CA LEU A 11 -3.94 -7.57 11.93
C LEU A 11 -4.80 -8.81 12.18
N ARG A 12 -5.92 -8.70 12.91
CA ARG A 12 -6.86 -9.82 13.12
C ARG A 12 -7.51 -10.32 11.83
N THR A 13 -7.72 -9.43 10.87
CA THR A 13 -8.20 -9.78 9.53
C THR A 13 -7.10 -10.49 8.72
N TYR A 14 -5.82 -10.12 8.93
CA TYR A 14 -4.67 -10.74 8.29
C TYR A 14 -4.24 -12.09 8.89
N GLU A 15 -4.39 -12.31 10.20
CA GLU A 15 -4.03 -13.56 10.88
C GLU A 15 -4.83 -14.76 10.37
N ASN A 16 -6.13 -14.58 10.08
CA ASN A 16 -6.99 -15.66 9.59
C ASN A 16 -6.80 -15.96 8.08
N ASP A 17 -6.10 -15.11 7.33
CA ASP A 17 -6.00 -15.20 5.87
C ASP A 17 -4.59 -14.90 5.35
N GLN A 18 -3.55 -15.26 6.14
CA GLN A 18 -2.14 -14.98 5.84
C GLN A 18 -1.72 -15.47 4.44
N LYS A 19 -2.20 -16.65 4.03
CA LYS A 19 -1.95 -17.19 2.67
C LYS A 19 -2.56 -16.31 1.60
N ARG A 20 -3.78 -15.81 1.80
CA ARG A 20 -4.42 -14.90 0.83
C ARG A 20 -3.73 -13.54 0.81
N PHE A 21 -3.31 -13.01 1.95
CA PHE A 21 -2.52 -11.79 2.02
C PHE A 21 -1.23 -11.92 1.21
N GLN A 22 -0.48 -13.00 1.44
CA GLN A 22 0.74 -13.31 0.66
C GLN A 22 0.43 -13.52 -0.82
N ASN A 23 -0.66 -14.20 -1.18
CA ASN A 23 -1.05 -14.39 -2.58
C ASN A 23 -1.40 -13.05 -3.26
N MET A 24 -2.02 -12.13 -2.53
CA MET A 24 -2.45 -10.83 -3.05
C MET A 24 -1.31 -9.82 -3.12
N LEU A 25 -0.54 -9.65 -2.05
CA LEU A 25 0.46 -8.58 -1.92
C LEU A 25 1.90 -9.07 -2.06
N ARG A 26 2.11 -10.38 -2.20
CA ARG A 26 3.44 -11.03 -2.31
C ARG A 26 4.37 -10.81 -1.11
N LEU A 27 3.84 -10.28 -0.01
CA LEU A 27 4.53 -10.10 1.26
C LEU A 27 3.81 -10.83 2.38
N THR A 28 4.55 -11.19 3.43
CA THR A 28 3.94 -11.56 4.70
C THR A 28 3.40 -10.29 5.39
N PRO A 29 2.41 -10.39 6.29
CA PRO A 29 1.94 -9.24 7.08
C PRO A 29 3.10 -8.54 7.81
N TYR A 30 4.00 -9.30 8.41
CA TYR A 30 5.20 -8.76 9.06
C TYR A 30 6.07 -7.93 8.11
N CYS A 31 6.37 -8.45 6.91
CA CYS A 31 7.17 -7.71 5.93
C CYS A 31 6.44 -6.45 5.44
N PHE A 32 5.11 -6.51 5.31
CA PHE A 32 4.30 -5.35 4.96
C PHE A 32 4.40 -4.26 6.03
N ASP A 33 4.28 -4.61 7.31
CA ASP A 33 4.36 -3.67 8.42
C ASP A 33 5.75 -3.03 8.52
N VAL A 34 6.81 -3.84 8.34
CA VAL A 34 8.19 -3.31 8.28
C VAL A 34 8.35 -2.32 7.14
N LEU A 35 7.88 -2.66 5.93
CA LEU A 35 7.98 -1.77 4.78
C LEU A 35 7.16 -0.49 4.97
N LEU A 36 5.94 -0.60 5.51
CA LEU A 36 5.10 0.54 5.85
C LEU A 36 5.82 1.46 6.84
N HIS A 37 6.41 0.90 7.90
CA HIS A 37 7.13 1.67 8.90
C HIS A 37 8.33 2.44 8.31
N LEU A 38 9.02 1.85 7.34
CA LEU A 38 10.16 2.49 6.67
C LEU A 38 9.75 3.67 5.77
N ILE A 39 8.57 3.63 5.17
CA ILE A 39 8.16 4.63 4.15
C ILE A 39 7.11 5.64 4.64
N GLN A 40 6.38 5.36 5.72
CA GLN A 40 5.19 6.13 6.11
C GLN A 40 5.43 7.63 6.35
N ASP A 41 6.63 8.00 6.82
CA ASP A 41 7.00 9.39 7.10
C ASP A 41 7.60 10.11 5.90
N HIS A 42 7.67 9.46 4.73
CA HIS A 42 8.23 10.08 3.53
C HIS A 42 7.36 11.26 3.04
N PRO A 43 7.95 12.45 2.75
CA PRO A 43 7.19 13.66 2.40
C PRO A 43 6.22 13.51 1.21
N ILE A 44 6.48 12.55 0.31
CA ILE A 44 5.61 12.25 -0.84
C ILE A 44 4.17 11.82 -0.45
N PHE A 45 3.99 11.33 0.78
CA PHE A 45 2.70 10.96 1.34
C PHE A 45 1.99 12.12 2.06
N SER A 46 2.57 13.32 2.00
CA SER A 46 1.96 14.57 2.44
C SER A 46 1.74 15.52 1.26
N ASN A 47 0.64 16.27 1.29
CA ASN A 47 0.37 17.32 0.32
C ASN A 47 -0.10 18.58 1.05
N ASN A 48 0.11 19.74 0.41
CA ASN A 48 -0.34 21.04 0.91
C ASN A 48 -1.73 21.41 0.36
N SER A 49 -2.61 20.44 0.18
CA SER A 49 -3.94 20.67 -0.40
C SER A 49 -5.05 20.44 0.63
N ASN A 50 -6.23 21.00 0.36
CA ASN A 50 -7.43 20.73 1.15
C ASN A 50 -7.99 19.31 0.96
N ASN A 51 -7.42 18.53 0.04
CA ASN A 51 -7.79 17.15 -0.21
C ASN A 51 -6.74 16.21 0.39
N ALA A 52 -7.10 15.58 1.50
CA ALA A 52 -6.25 14.59 2.16
C ALA A 52 -5.88 13.46 1.18
N GLN A 53 -4.62 13.03 1.22
CA GLN A 53 -4.21 11.82 0.51
C GLN A 53 -4.79 10.58 1.19
N ALA A 54 -4.95 9.51 0.42
CA ALA A 54 -5.28 8.21 0.96
C ALA A 54 -4.20 7.76 1.98
N PRO A 55 -4.55 6.98 3.00
CA PRO A 55 -3.59 6.45 3.96
C PRO A 55 -2.43 5.70 3.30
N VAL A 56 -1.23 5.76 3.88
CA VAL A 56 -0.02 5.16 3.27
C VAL A 56 -0.16 3.66 3.13
N GLU A 57 -0.78 3.00 4.11
CA GLU A 57 -1.06 1.57 4.08
C GLU A 57 -1.92 1.17 2.88
N GLN A 58 -2.89 2.01 2.51
CA GLN A 58 -3.74 1.78 1.34
C GLN A 58 -2.93 1.96 0.05
N GLN A 59 -2.12 3.02 -0.04
CA GLN A 59 -1.27 3.26 -1.21
C GLN A 59 -0.28 2.11 -1.42
N LEU A 60 0.35 1.63 -0.33
CA LEU A 60 1.27 0.50 -0.32
C LEU A 60 0.58 -0.80 -0.76
N ALA A 61 -0.58 -1.12 -0.18
CA ALA A 61 -1.33 -2.32 -0.54
C ALA A 61 -1.73 -2.34 -2.02
N VAL A 62 -2.19 -1.21 -2.57
CA VAL A 62 -2.54 -1.11 -4.00
C VAL A 62 -1.32 -1.28 -4.89
N ALA A 63 -0.20 -0.65 -4.55
CA ALA A 63 1.05 -0.78 -5.30
C ALA A 63 1.55 -2.24 -5.30
N LEU A 64 1.59 -2.90 -4.14
CA LEU A 64 2.00 -4.31 -4.03
C LEU A 64 1.05 -5.25 -4.76
N TYR A 65 -0.26 -5.03 -4.65
CA TYR A 65 -1.26 -5.80 -5.38
C TYR A 65 -1.07 -5.69 -6.90
N ARG A 66 -0.81 -4.47 -7.39
CA ARG A 66 -0.50 -4.22 -8.81
C ARG A 66 0.75 -5.00 -9.26
N LEU A 67 1.81 -4.99 -8.46
CA LEU A 67 3.05 -5.72 -8.77
C LEU A 67 2.86 -7.23 -8.74
N GLY A 68 2.10 -7.75 -7.78
CA GLY A 68 1.79 -9.18 -7.68
C GLY A 68 0.94 -9.75 -8.82
N ARG A 69 0.35 -8.87 -9.65
CA ARG A 69 -0.51 -9.19 -10.80
C ARG A 69 0.12 -8.89 -12.16
N TYR A 70 1.29 -8.25 -12.22
CA TYR A 70 2.00 -8.01 -13.48
C TYR A 70 2.34 -9.36 -14.13
N GLY A 71 1.78 -9.63 -15.33
CA GLY A 71 1.85 -10.93 -16.01
C GLY A 71 0.56 -11.78 -15.98
N ASN A 72 -0.44 -11.43 -15.15
CA ASN A 72 -1.74 -12.10 -15.07
C ASN A 72 -2.87 -11.34 -15.79
N GLY A 73 -2.56 -10.36 -16.64
CA GLY A 73 -3.55 -9.62 -17.43
C GLY A 73 -4.49 -8.70 -16.64
N ALA A 74 -4.23 -8.42 -15.36
CA ALA A 74 -5.04 -7.49 -14.58
C ALA A 74 -4.79 -6.06 -15.08
N SER A 75 -5.85 -5.42 -15.58
CA SER A 75 -5.78 -4.03 -16.02
C SER A 75 -5.72 -3.07 -14.82
N VAL A 76 -5.25 -1.84 -15.05
CA VAL A 76 -5.33 -0.77 -14.03
C VAL A 76 -6.77 -0.55 -13.59
N HIS A 77 -7.72 -0.70 -14.52
CA HIS A 77 -9.15 -0.66 -14.26
C HIS A 77 -9.62 -1.73 -13.26
N ASP A 78 -9.20 -2.99 -13.44
CA ASP A 78 -9.56 -4.07 -12.51
C ASP A 78 -9.00 -3.83 -11.11
N ILE A 79 -7.76 -3.32 -11.04
CA ILE A 79 -7.11 -3.00 -9.77
C ILE A 79 -7.85 -1.84 -9.08
N ALA A 80 -8.19 -0.80 -9.82
CA ALA A 80 -8.95 0.35 -9.33
C ALA A 80 -10.31 -0.08 -8.77
N ARG A 81 -11.02 -0.95 -9.50
CA ARG A 81 -12.30 -1.53 -9.06
C ARG A 81 -12.17 -2.35 -7.77
N ILE A 82 -11.14 -3.19 -7.67
CA ILE A 82 -10.88 -4.01 -6.47
C ILE A 82 -10.50 -3.12 -5.27
N ALA A 83 -9.70 -2.08 -5.51
CA ALA A 83 -9.22 -1.17 -4.49
C ALA A 83 -10.25 -0.09 -4.08
N GLY A 84 -11.36 0.03 -4.80
CA GLY A 84 -12.35 1.07 -4.57
C GLY A 84 -11.81 2.49 -4.81
N CYS A 85 -10.88 2.65 -5.77
CA CYS A 85 -10.28 3.95 -6.10
C CYS A 85 -10.30 4.22 -7.61
N SER A 86 -9.85 5.40 -8.03
CA SER A 86 -9.72 5.72 -9.46
C SER A 86 -8.47 5.08 -10.07
N GLU A 87 -8.45 4.91 -11.40
CA GLU A 87 -7.25 4.43 -12.13
C GLU A 87 -6.06 5.37 -11.93
N GLY A 88 -6.30 6.69 -11.98
CA GLY A 88 -5.28 7.69 -11.66
C GLY A 88 -4.78 7.60 -10.21
N SER A 89 -5.61 7.13 -9.26
CA SER A 89 -5.16 6.84 -7.90
C SER A 89 -4.21 5.64 -7.88
N VAL A 90 -4.51 4.55 -8.59
CA VAL A 90 -3.62 3.38 -8.68
C VAL A 90 -2.24 3.78 -9.19
N GLU A 91 -2.19 4.57 -10.26
CA GLU A 91 -0.93 5.06 -10.83
C GLU A 91 -0.17 5.95 -9.86
N ASN A 92 -0.84 6.93 -9.25
CA ASN A 92 -0.24 7.83 -8.27
C ASN A 92 0.27 7.09 -7.03
N PHE A 93 -0.49 6.13 -6.50
CA PHE A 93 -0.08 5.32 -5.35
C PHE A 93 1.16 4.52 -5.70
N THR A 94 1.18 3.88 -6.86
CA THR A 94 2.35 3.14 -7.36
C THR A 94 3.57 4.07 -7.42
N LYS A 95 3.46 5.22 -8.09
CA LYS A 95 4.56 6.18 -8.22
C LYS A 95 5.11 6.62 -6.86
N ARG A 96 4.23 6.99 -5.92
CA ARG A 96 4.63 7.48 -4.59
C ARG A 96 5.33 6.40 -3.77
N VAL A 97 4.80 5.17 -3.78
CA VAL A 97 5.41 4.03 -3.10
C VAL A 97 6.79 3.74 -3.66
N PHE A 98 6.96 3.69 -4.98
CA PHE A 98 8.28 3.49 -5.60
C PHE A 98 9.26 4.62 -5.28
N THR A 99 8.81 5.88 -5.30
CA THR A 99 9.66 7.01 -4.89
C THR A 99 10.12 6.90 -3.44
N ALA A 100 9.24 6.55 -2.51
CA ALA A 100 9.59 6.40 -1.11
C ALA A 100 10.48 5.18 -0.83
N ILE A 101 10.31 4.09 -1.57
CA ILE A 101 11.20 2.92 -1.47
C ILE A 101 12.59 3.24 -2.04
N ALA A 102 12.65 3.93 -3.18
CA ALA A 102 13.92 4.29 -3.80
C ALA A 102 14.77 5.20 -2.89
N SER A 103 14.14 6.13 -2.17
CA SER A 103 14.87 7.02 -1.26
C SER A 103 15.43 6.33 -0.01
N LEU A 104 15.03 5.08 0.29
CA LEU A 104 15.68 4.28 1.33
C LEU A 104 17.13 3.93 0.96
N HIS A 105 17.44 3.82 -0.34
CA HIS A 105 18.80 3.54 -0.81
C HIS A 105 19.69 4.79 -0.84
N ASP A 106 19.10 5.98 -0.96
CA ASP A 106 19.85 7.25 -0.93
C ASP A 106 20.27 7.63 0.51
N LEU A 107 19.81 6.87 1.51
CA LEU A 107 20.16 7.02 2.93
C LEU A 107 21.31 6.08 3.39
N SER A 108 21.81 5.20 2.51
CA SER A 108 22.92 4.27 2.78
C SER A 108 24.24 4.73 2.16
#